data_AF-A0A8C9L782-F1
#
_entry.id   AF-A0A8C9L782-F1
#
_cell.length_a   1.000
_cell.length_b   1.000
_cell.length_c   1.000
_cell.angle_alpha   90.00
_cell.angle_beta   90.00
_cell.angle_gamma   90.00
#
_symmetry.space_group_name_H-M   'P 1'
#
loop_
_entity.id
_entity.type
_entity.pdbx_description
1 polymer ?
#
loop_
_entity_poly.entity_id
_entity_poly.type
_entity_poly.pdbx_seq_one_letter_code
_entity_poly.pdbx_strand_id
1 'polypeptide(L)'
;MVTGDDFSCGGEEEEEEEDVSELQKLMSLSIDDCEMDPVPPWPKEHPQFSSADATVPFMPPELPPELTAQLTPQLTPQLTPQLPPPGPPALLEHGVPNLLASPHLLPLTDLELRFHYRGRRVPFPDPEGIPHDKQRRYTCTLLGAMERGLLLELGGQDLYATRLCRCKVFWDGPCAPPQDPHLDPRPNPMERERRVQVFSLQRFLDGLILFQKGQSPTPPPFEVFLCFGEEWPDHRPKEKKLITVQVVPVAARLLLELFSGELSWSADSVPLQISQPDLKDALVEQFKELHRLWQQQQHPEAGPRPPL
;
A
#
# COMPACT_ATOMS: atom_id res chain seq x y z
N MET A 1 -0.32 9.79 -77.62
CA MET A 1 -1.10 8.86 -76.78
C MET A 1 -0.69 9.15 -75.36
N VAL A 2 -1.64 9.66 -74.57
CA VAL A 2 -1.42 10.15 -73.21
C VAL A 2 -1.27 8.97 -72.26
N THR A 3 -0.28 9.11 -71.37
CA THR A 3 0.02 8.29 -70.19
C THR A 3 -1.15 8.27 -69.22
N GLY A 4 -1.49 7.10 -68.67
CA GLY A 4 -2.43 6.94 -67.58
C GLY A 4 -1.75 6.15 -66.47
N ASP A 5 -1.29 6.87 -65.46
CA ASP A 5 -0.82 6.35 -64.18
C ASP A 5 -2.03 5.85 -63.37
N ASP A 6 -2.06 4.55 -63.07
CA ASP A 6 -2.98 3.96 -62.08
C ASP A 6 -2.48 4.38 -60.67
N PHE A 7 -3.11 5.43 -60.12
CA PHE A 7 -2.92 5.84 -58.73
C PHE A 7 -3.66 4.87 -57.81
N SER A 8 -2.91 4.19 -56.95
CA SER A 8 -3.41 3.35 -55.85
C SER A 8 -4.16 4.21 -54.84
N CYS A 9 -5.49 4.25 -54.94
CA CYS A 9 -6.43 4.82 -53.98
C CYS A 9 -7.06 3.66 -53.20
N GLY A 10 -6.43 3.24 -52.10
CA GLY A 10 -6.91 2.10 -51.31
C GLY A 10 -6.35 2.05 -49.89
N GLY A 11 -5.20 2.68 -49.62
CA GLY A 11 -4.64 2.73 -48.27
C GLY A 11 -5.34 3.72 -47.33
N GLU A 12 -5.86 4.84 -47.85
CA GLU A 12 -6.50 5.88 -47.02
C GLU A 12 -7.90 5.46 -46.53
N GLU A 13 -8.70 4.79 -47.38
CA GLU A 13 -10.04 4.31 -47.02
C GLU A 13 -9.99 3.15 -46.01
N GLU A 14 -9.04 2.22 -46.16
CA GLU A 14 -8.83 1.12 -45.21
C GLU A 14 -8.33 1.62 -43.85
N GLU A 15 -7.44 2.63 -43.82
CA GLU A 15 -6.94 3.23 -42.59
C GLU A 15 -8.03 4.04 -41.84
N GLU A 16 -8.91 4.71 -42.57
CA GLU A 16 -10.08 5.41 -42.01
C GLU A 16 -11.13 4.43 -41.45
N GLU A 17 -11.40 3.30 -42.12
CA GLU A 17 -12.32 2.28 -41.61
C GLU A 17 -11.80 1.62 -40.32
N GLU A 18 -10.50 1.32 -40.27
CA GLU A 18 -9.84 0.82 -39.05
C GLU A 18 -9.88 1.84 -37.90
N ASP A 19 -9.72 3.15 -38.21
CA ASP A 19 -9.85 4.24 -37.24
C ASP A 19 -11.25 4.33 -36.63
N VAL A 20 -12.29 4.23 -37.48
CA VAL A 20 -13.69 4.24 -37.04
C VAL A 20 -13.99 3.02 -36.17
N SER A 21 -13.47 1.85 -36.54
CA SER A 21 -13.65 0.60 -35.77
C SER A 21 -13.00 0.68 -34.38
N GLU A 22 -11.77 1.19 -34.28
CA GLU A 22 -11.09 1.35 -32.99
C GLU A 22 -11.75 2.44 -32.13
N LEU A 23 -12.25 3.53 -32.72
CA LEU A 23 -13.08 4.50 -32.02
C LEU A 23 -14.37 3.88 -31.50
N GLN A 24 -15.07 3.08 -32.31
CA GLN A 24 -16.28 2.38 -31.89
C GLN A 24 -16.00 1.39 -30.76
N LYS A 25 -14.85 0.72 -30.78
CA LYS A 25 -14.40 -0.16 -29.69
C LYS A 25 -14.11 0.62 -28.41
N LEU A 26 -13.41 1.75 -28.48
CA LEU A 26 -13.20 2.65 -27.34
C LEU A 26 -14.52 3.20 -26.79
N MET A 27 -15.46 3.56 -27.67
CA MET A 27 -16.81 3.99 -27.29
C MET A 27 -17.63 2.85 -26.68
N SER A 28 -17.47 1.60 -27.13
CA SER A 28 -18.11 0.41 -26.51
C SER A 28 -17.52 0.08 -25.13
N LEU A 29 -16.35 0.63 -24.83
CA LEU A 29 -15.75 0.63 -23.49
C LEU A 29 -16.24 1.83 -22.65
N SER A 30 -17.11 2.69 -23.17
CA SER A 30 -17.85 3.73 -22.45
C SER A 30 -19.34 3.35 -22.47
N ILE A 31 -19.91 3.02 -21.32
CA ILE A 31 -21.34 2.64 -21.28
C ILE A 31 -22.19 3.89 -21.59
N ASP A 32 -23.07 3.80 -22.58
CA ASP A 32 -24.20 4.72 -22.75
C ASP A 32 -25.17 4.52 -21.58
N ASP A 33 -25.22 5.50 -20.68
CA ASP A 33 -26.26 5.60 -19.66
C ASP A 33 -27.51 6.22 -20.30
N CYS A 34 -28.20 5.42 -21.12
CA CYS A 34 -29.51 5.77 -21.67
C CYS A 34 -30.54 4.68 -21.36
N GLU A 35 -30.56 4.20 -20.12
CA GLU A 35 -31.79 3.71 -19.49
C GLU A 35 -31.88 4.31 -18.09
N MET A 36 -32.45 5.51 -18.00
CA MET A 36 -33.17 5.86 -16.78
C MET A 36 -34.39 4.94 -16.73
N ASP A 37 -34.29 3.87 -15.95
CA ASP A 37 -35.50 3.27 -15.39
C ASP A 37 -36.31 4.40 -14.71
N PRO A 38 -37.61 4.56 -15.03
CA PRO A 38 -38.41 5.57 -14.38
C PRO A 38 -38.45 5.27 -12.88
N VAL A 39 -37.88 6.18 -12.10
CA VAL A 39 -38.00 6.19 -10.64
C VAL A 39 -39.49 6.06 -10.31
N PRO A 40 -39.94 5.01 -9.60
CA PRO A 40 -41.33 4.92 -9.19
C PRO A 40 -41.65 6.12 -8.28
N PRO A 41 -42.81 6.77 -8.47
CA PRO A 41 -43.18 7.90 -7.64
C PRO A 41 -43.32 7.42 -6.19
N TRP A 42 -42.50 7.99 -5.31
CA TRP A 42 -42.61 7.80 -3.87
C TRP A 42 -44.05 8.07 -3.41
N PRO A 43 -44.69 7.18 -2.63
CA PRO A 43 -45.98 7.48 -2.05
C PRO A 43 -45.84 8.67 -1.10
N LYS A 44 -46.52 9.76 -1.41
CA LYS A 44 -46.74 10.90 -0.52
C LYS A 44 -47.76 10.50 0.52
N GLU A 45 -47.35 9.77 1.56
CA GLU A 45 -48.14 9.65 2.78
C GLU A 45 -47.33 10.16 3.96
N HIS A 46 -47.73 11.35 4.42
CA HIS A 46 -47.36 11.86 5.73
C HIS A 46 -48.13 11.04 6.77
N PRO A 47 -47.48 10.45 7.79
CA PRO A 47 -48.23 9.89 8.91
C PRO A 47 -48.91 11.05 9.65
N GLN A 48 -50.25 11.06 9.63
CA GLN A 48 -51.04 11.87 10.54
C GLN A 48 -50.74 11.38 11.96
N PHE A 49 -50.20 12.28 12.78
CA PHE A 49 -50.19 12.13 14.22
C PHE A 49 -51.64 12.03 14.70
N SER A 50 -52.05 10.85 15.16
CA SER A 50 -53.28 10.70 15.94
C SER A 50 -52.90 10.37 17.38
N SER A 51 -53.17 11.32 18.25
CA SER A 51 -53.16 11.18 19.70
C SER A 51 -54.36 10.35 20.14
N ALA A 52 -54.12 9.24 20.86
CA ALA A 52 -54.99 8.75 21.93
C ALA A 52 -54.34 7.55 22.66
N ASP A 53 -54.00 7.83 23.92
CA ASP A 53 -53.79 7.02 25.12
C ASP A 53 -54.21 5.53 25.14
N ALA A 54 -53.34 4.66 25.69
CA ALA A 54 -53.62 3.79 26.85
C ALA A 54 -52.43 2.85 27.20
N THR A 55 -51.75 3.19 28.30
CA THR A 55 -51.25 2.32 29.40
C THR A 55 -50.66 0.93 29.09
N VAL A 56 -49.32 0.82 29.14
CA VAL A 56 -48.63 -0.28 29.86
C VAL A 56 -47.21 0.15 30.26
N PRO A 57 -46.76 0.01 31.51
CA PRO A 57 -45.36 0.24 31.89
C PRO A 57 -44.55 -1.05 31.69
N PHE A 58 -43.46 -1.01 30.92
CA PHE A 58 -42.50 -2.11 30.87
C PHE A 58 -41.10 -1.62 31.22
N MET A 59 -40.49 -2.35 32.15
CA MET A 59 -39.35 -2.02 33.00
C MET A 59 -38.04 -2.56 32.38
N PRO A 60 -36.85 -2.02 32.72
CA PRO A 60 -35.56 -2.53 32.22
C PRO A 60 -35.20 -3.90 32.81
N PRO A 61 -34.42 -4.75 32.12
CA PRO A 61 -33.97 -6.02 32.68
C PRO A 61 -32.85 -5.79 33.71
N GLU A 62 -33.07 -6.33 34.91
CA GLU A 62 -32.19 -6.32 36.07
C GLU A 62 -31.23 -7.54 36.04
N LEU A 63 -29.98 -7.33 36.45
CA LEU A 63 -28.95 -8.37 36.62
C LEU A 63 -29.26 -9.26 37.84
N PRO A 64 -29.07 -10.59 37.80
CA PRO A 64 -29.23 -11.43 38.99
C PRO A 64 -27.99 -11.42 39.91
N PRO A 65 -28.15 -11.44 41.24
CA PRO A 65 -27.07 -11.35 42.22
C PRO A 65 -26.50 -12.72 42.66
N GLU A 66 -25.25 -12.67 43.10
CA GLU A 66 -24.52 -13.72 43.81
C GLU A 66 -25.26 -14.24 45.06
N LEU A 67 -25.19 -15.55 45.29
CA LEU A 67 -25.43 -16.16 46.59
C LEU A 67 -24.11 -16.44 47.30
N THR A 68 -23.93 -15.67 48.37
CA THR A 68 -22.92 -15.76 49.42
C THR A 68 -22.83 -17.15 50.07
N ALA A 69 -21.60 -17.64 50.27
CA ALA A 69 -21.29 -18.51 51.40
C ALA A 69 -19.85 -18.33 51.90
N GLN A 70 -19.76 -17.65 53.04
CA GLN A 70 -18.94 -17.98 54.21
C GLN A 70 -17.43 -17.64 54.20
N LEU A 71 -17.14 -16.63 55.03
CA LEU A 71 -15.84 -16.32 55.63
C LEU A 71 -15.48 -17.35 56.72
N THR A 72 -14.24 -17.83 56.72
CA THR A 72 -13.45 -18.03 57.95
C THR A 72 -11.96 -18.10 57.60
N PRO A 73 -11.05 -17.48 58.38
CA PRO A 73 -9.63 -17.41 58.04
C PRO A 73 -8.85 -18.57 58.69
N GLN A 74 -7.93 -19.20 57.94
CA GLN A 74 -6.94 -20.13 58.47
C GLN A 74 -5.55 -19.73 57.96
N LEU A 75 -4.64 -19.50 58.91
CA LEU A 75 -3.22 -19.21 58.75
C LEU A 75 -2.43 -20.52 58.60
N THR A 76 -1.23 -20.40 58.00
CA THR A 76 -0.08 -21.35 57.93
C THR A 76 0.00 -22.32 56.73
N PRO A 77 1.20 -22.82 56.35
CA PRO A 77 2.32 -22.04 55.80
C PRO A 77 2.86 -22.62 54.45
N GLN A 78 3.65 -21.79 53.77
CA GLN A 78 4.53 -22.06 52.62
C GLN A 78 4.96 -23.51 52.35
N LEU A 79 4.75 -23.95 51.10
CA LEU A 79 5.51 -25.01 50.44
C LEU A 79 5.99 -24.46 49.08
N THR A 80 7.28 -24.16 49.02
CA THR A 80 8.06 -23.87 47.82
C THR A 80 7.91 -24.96 46.76
N PRO A 81 7.55 -24.61 45.50
CA PRO A 81 7.95 -25.39 44.34
C PRO A 81 9.29 -24.82 43.83
N GLN A 82 10.33 -25.65 43.86
CA GLN A 82 11.64 -25.32 43.31
C GLN A 82 11.54 -25.07 41.79
N LEU A 83 12.09 -23.94 41.34
CA LEU A 83 12.39 -23.66 39.93
C LEU A 83 13.72 -24.35 39.53
N PRO A 84 13.81 -24.96 38.33
CA PRO A 84 15.03 -25.60 37.84
C PRO A 84 16.17 -24.58 37.61
N PRO A 85 17.44 -25.01 37.61
CA PRO A 85 18.60 -24.13 37.57
C PRO A 85 18.67 -23.32 36.27
N PRO A 86 19.28 -22.11 36.30
CA PRO A 86 19.38 -21.24 35.14
C PRO A 86 20.29 -21.87 34.08
N GLY A 87 19.72 -22.16 32.91
CA GLY A 87 20.50 -22.46 31.71
C GLY A 87 21.28 -21.22 31.25
N PRO A 88 22.38 -21.39 30.50
CA PRO A 88 23.20 -20.28 30.02
C PRO A 88 22.38 -19.33 29.13
N PRO A 89 22.71 -18.03 29.10
CA PRO A 89 21.95 -17.04 28.35
C PRO A 89 21.99 -17.39 26.86
N ALA A 90 20.80 -17.57 26.27
CA ALA A 90 20.62 -17.60 24.84
C ALA A 90 21.09 -16.27 24.26
N LEU A 91 22.30 -16.28 23.74
CA LEU A 91 22.86 -15.22 22.91
C LEU A 91 22.30 -15.45 21.50
N LEU A 92 21.73 -14.38 20.92
CA LEU A 92 21.09 -14.24 19.60
C LEU A 92 19.56 -14.28 19.64
N GLU A 93 18.97 -13.09 19.72
CA GLU A 93 17.71 -12.66 19.08
C GLU A 93 17.68 -11.12 19.24
N HIS A 94 18.70 -10.44 18.72
CA HIS A 94 18.66 -8.99 18.58
C HIS A 94 18.44 -8.66 17.11
N GLY A 95 17.27 -8.07 16.81
CA GLY A 95 17.20 -7.11 15.72
C GLY A 95 16.18 -7.35 14.61
N VAL A 96 15.02 -7.97 14.86
CA VAL A 96 13.84 -7.47 14.17
C VAL A 96 13.38 -6.26 14.99
N PRO A 97 13.40 -5.02 14.47
CA PRO A 97 12.89 -3.91 15.24
C PRO A 97 11.46 -4.24 15.66
N ASN A 98 11.20 -4.12 16.97
CA ASN A 98 9.94 -4.46 17.66
C ASN A 98 8.71 -3.67 17.14
N LEU A 99 8.91 -2.87 16.09
CA LEU A 99 7.93 -2.08 15.35
C LEU A 99 6.94 -2.95 14.57
N LEU A 100 7.33 -4.18 14.17
CA LEU A 100 6.43 -5.13 13.50
C LEU A 100 5.62 -6.00 14.48
N ALA A 101 6.07 -6.11 15.74
CA ALA A 101 5.35 -6.85 16.79
C ALA A 101 4.19 -6.04 17.39
N SER A 102 4.16 -4.72 17.15
CA SER A 102 3.08 -3.83 17.57
C SER A 102 2.83 -2.77 16.48
N PRO A 103 1.96 -3.06 15.49
CA PRO A 103 1.65 -2.13 14.39
C PRO A 103 1.07 -0.78 14.84
N HIS A 104 0.70 -0.64 16.12
CA HIS A 104 0.26 0.62 16.73
C HIS A 104 1.40 1.60 17.08
N LEU A 105 2.66 1.16 17.03
CA LEU A 105 3.83 2.00 17.35
C LEU A 105 4.52 2.60 16.12
N LEU A 106 4.08 2.24 14.91
CA LEU A 106 4.45 2.99 13.72
C LEU A 106 3.78 4.37 13.84
N PRO A 107 4.51 5.49 13.66
CA PRO A 107 3.92 6.82 13.63
C PRO A 107 3.16 7.01 12.32
N LEU A 108 2.11 6.21 12.10
CA LEU A 108 1.26 6.24 10.92
C LEU A 108 0.44 7.54 10.86
N THR A 109 0.33 8.25 11.98
CA THR A 109 -0.28 9.59 12.07
C THR A 109 0.49 10.65 11.27
N ASP A 110 1.82 10.53 11.12
CA ASP A 110 2.62 11.48 10.31
C ASP A 110 2.58 11.13 8.81
N LEU A 111 2.37 9.86 8.48
CA LEU A 111 2.03 9.42 7.13
C LEU A 111 0.64 9.94 6.73
N GLU A 112 -0.35 9.81 7.62
CA GLU A 112 -1.70 10.38 7.48
C GLU A 112 -1.64 11.89 7.13
N LEU A 113 -0.62 12.59 7.66
CA LEU A 113 -0.37 14.01 7.40
C LEU A 113 0.16 14.35 5.99
N ARG A 114 0.84 13.43 5.29
CA ARG A 114 1.23 13.60 3.87
C ARG A 114 0.21 13.01 2.87
N PHE A 115 -0.67 12.11 3.33
CA PHE A 115 -1.80 11.57 2.54
C PHE A 115 -3.03 12.49 2.49
N HIS A 116 -2.91 13.73 2.94
CA HIS A 116 -3.92 14.78 2.81
C HIS A 116 -4.18 15.20 1.34
N TYR A 117 -4.42 14.26 0.44
CA TYR A 117 -5.22 14.45 -0.76
C TYR A 117 -6.69 14.58 -0.33
N ARG A 118 -6.98 15.68 0.38
CA ARG A 118 -8.28 16.03 0.99
C ARG A 118 -9.37 16.26 -0.05
N GLY A 119 -9.86 15.21 -0.72
CA GLY A 119 -10.91 15.33 -1.73
C GLY A 119 -10.54 16.27 -2.88
N ARG A 120 -9.24 16.44 -3.17
CA ARG A 120 -8.80 17.28 -4.28
C ARG A 120 -8.98 16.53 -5.59
N ARG A 121 -9.68 17.17 -6.53
CA ARG A 121 -9.80 16.67 -7.90
C ARG A 121 -8.44 16.80 -8.59
N VAL A 122 -7.92 15.68 -9.10
CA VAL A 122 -6.74 15.66 -9.98
C VAL A 122 -7.23 15.63 -11.42
N PRO A 123 -7.15 16.74 -12.17
CA PRO A 123 -7.43 16.68 -13.59
C PRO A 123 -6.34 15.87 -14.29
N PHE A 124 -6.73 15.09 -15.30
CA PHE A 124 -5.78 14.59 -16.28
C PHE A 124 -5.13 15.76 -17.02
N PRO A 125 -3.87 15.63 -17.47
CA PRO A 125 -3.23 16.64 -18.29
C PRO A 125 -3.95 16.82 -19.62
N ASP A 126 -3.80 18.00 -20.21
CA ASP A 126 -4.38 18.31 -21.52
C ASP A 126 -3.70 17.48 -22.62
N PRO A 127 -4.46 16.83 -23.53
CA PRO A 127 -3.91 16.05 -24.63
C PRO A 127 -3.26 16.88 -25.75
N GLU A 128 -3.31 18.21 -25.74
CA GLU A 128 -2.68 19.08 -26.76
C GLU A 128 -1.19 18.82 -26.97
N GLY A 129 -0.47 18.35 -25.95
CA GLY A 129 0.95 18.00 -26.05
C GLY A 129 1.25 16.70 -26.80
N ILE A 130 0.23 15.93 -27.20
CA ILE A 130 0.41 14.65 -27.90
C ILE A 130 0.71 14.91 -29.38
N PRO A 131 1.89 14.52 -29.89
CA PRO A 131 2.34 14.86 -31.24
C PRO A 131 1.54 14.13 -32.32
N HIS A 132 1.07 12.91 -32.04
CA HIS A 132 0.36 12.09 -33.01
C HIS A 132 -1.15 12.40 -33.00
N ASP A 133 -1.69 12.85 -34.12
CA ASP A 133 -3.08 13.32 -34.23
C ASP A 133 -4.11 12.23 -33.89
N LYS A 134 -3.95 11.02 -34.43
CA LYS A 134 -4.80 9.84 -34.10
C LYS A 134 -4.81 9.54 -32.60
N GLN A 135 -3.63 9.42 -31.97
CA GLN A 135 -3.50 9.20 -30.53
C GLN A 135 -4.14 10.33 -29.71
N ARG A 136 -3.93 11.58 -30.12
CA ARG A 136 -4.52 12.76 -29.48
C ARG A 136 -6.03 12.71 -29.53
N ARG A 137 -6.62 12.39 -30.69
CA ARG A 137 -8.07 12.23 -30.89
C ARG A 137 -8.64 11.15 -29.96
N TYR A 138 -8.02 9.98 -29.91
CA TYR A 138 -8.46 8.89 -29.01
C TYR A 138 -8.40 9.27 -27.54
N THR A 139 -7.30 9.92 -27.14
CA THR A 139 -7.11 10.40 -25.78
C THR A 139 -8.17 11.44 -25.41
N CYS A 140 -8.47 12.40 -26.30
CA CYS A 140 -9.53 13.39 -26.11
C CYS A 140 -10.91 12.72 -25.90
N THR A 141 -11.25 11.74 -26.74
CA THR A 141 -12.51 10.99 -26.63
C THR A 141 -12.62 10.30 -25.28
N LEU A 142 -11.56 9.62 -24.82
CA LEU A 142 -11.55 8.96 -23.52
C LEU A 142 -11.68 9.96 -22.37
N LEU A 143 -10.97 11.09 -22.42
CA LEU A 143 -11.06 12.13 -21.39
C LEU A 143 -12.48 12.71 -21.27
N GLY A 144 -13.20 12.86 -22.38
CA GLY A 144 -14.63 13.24 -22.38
C GLY A 144 -15.54 12.22 -21.69
N ALA A 145 -15.17 10.95 -21.65
CA ALA A 145 -15.90 9.91 -20.91
C ALA A 145 -15.52 9.85 -19.41
N MET A 146 -14.56 10.68 -18.94
CA MET A 146 -14.01 10.67 -17.58
C MET A 146 -14.47 11.82 -16.67
N GLU A 147 -15.49 12.60 -17.05
CA GLU A 147 -15.92 13.81 -16.31
C GLU A 147 -16.13 13.59 -14.80
N ARG A 148 -16.84 12.51 -14.42
CA ARG A 148 -17.09 12.11 -13.02
C ARG A 148 -15.87 11.47 -12.34
N GLY A 149 -14.89 11.02 -13.12
CA GLY A 149 -13.61 10.51 -12.65
C GLY A 149 -13.66 9.16 -11.92
N LEU A 150 -12.59 8.91 -11.16
CA LEU A 150 -12.40 7.77 -10.28
C LEU A 150 -12.00 8.30 -8.90
N LEU A 151 -12.71 7.85 -7.87
CA LEU A 151 -12.45 8.24 -6.49
C LEU A 151 -11.45 7.26 -5.88
N LEU A 152 -10.34 7.78 -5.35
CA LEU A 152 -9.42 7.05 -4.48
C LEU A 152 -9.59 7.57 -3.07
N GLU A 153 -9.84 6.68 -2.12
CA GLU A 153 -10.09 7.03 -0.73
C GLU A 153 -9.44 6.05 0.25
N LEU A 154 -9.00 6.58 1.39
CA LEU A 154 -8.53 5.75 2.49
C LEU A 154 -9.74 5.32 3.35
N GLY A 155 -9.88 4.02 3.56
CA GLY A 155 -10.77 3.44 4.56
C GLY A 155 -9.93 2.91 5.70
N GLY A 156 -9.69 3.73 6.72
CA GLY A 156 -8.68 3.43 7.74
C GLY A 156 -7.28 3.45 7.11
N GLN A 157 -6.57 2.32 7.17
CA GLN A 157 -5.21 2.17 6.62
C GLN A 157 -5.18 1.59 5.20
N ASP A 158 -6.33 1.23 4.65
CA ASP A 158 -6.45 0.58 3.36
C ASP A 158 -6.89 1.57 2.28
N LEU A 159 -6.48 1.34 1.03
CA LEU A 159 -6.85 2.17 -0.12
C LEU A 159 -7.97 1.52 -0.92
N TYR A 160 -8.98 2.31 -1.22
CA TYR A 160 -10.14 1.92 -2.01
C TYR A 160 -10.27 2.78 -3.26
N ALA A 161 -10.80 2.18 -4.31
CA ALA A 161 -11.15 2.83 -5.56
C ALA A 161 -12.64 2.66 -5.85
N THR A 162 -13.28 3.74 -6.30
CA THR A 162 -14.67 3.72 -6.79
C THR A 162 -14.72 4.43 -8.14
N ARG A 163 -15.02 3.67 -9.20
CA ARG A 163 -15.17 4.22 -10.57
C ARG A 163 -16.50 4.96 -10.69
N LEU A 164 -16.47 6.23 -11.10
CA LEU A 164 -17.69 7.04 -11.29
C LEU A 164 -17.90 7.46 -12.75
N CYS A 165 -16.86 7.38 -13.58
CA CYS A 165 -16.87 7.73 -14.99
C CYS A 165 -17.58 6.70 -15.89
N ARG A 166 -17.96 7.15 -17.09
CA ARG A 166 -18.51 6.29 -18.15
C ARG A 166 -17.44 5.40 -18.75
N CYS A 167 -16.23 5.93 -18.90
CA CYS A 167 -15.03 5.19 -19.33
C CYS A 167 -14.80 3.95 -18.45
N LYS A 168 -14.63 2.77 -19.06
CA LYS A 168 -14.18 1.55 -18.35
C LYS A 168 -12.77 1.75 -17.80
N VAL A 169 -12.58 1.31 -16.57
CA VAL A 169 -11.27 1.33 -15.91
C VAL A 169 -10.91 -0.10 -15.57
N PHE A 170 -9.74 -0.53 -16.00
CA PHE A 170 -9.14 -1.80 -15.67
C PHE A 170 -8.01 -1.58 -14.68
N TRP A 171 -7.72 -2.57 -13.84
CA TRP A 171 -6.73 -2.39 -12.79
C TRP A 171 -5.97 -3.65 -12.43
N ASP A 172 -4.77 -3.46 -11.91
CA ASP A 172 -3.96 -4.52 -11.32
C ASP A 172 -3.27 -3.99 -10.05
N GLY A 173 -2.89 -4.88 -9.13
CA GLY A 173 -2.26 -4.49 -7.89
C GLY A 173 -2.42 -5.51 -6.74
N PRO A 174 -2.01 -5.14 -5.52
CA PRO A 174 -1.85 -6.08 -4.40
C PRO A 174 -3.15 -6.76 -3.93
N CYS A 175 -4.31 -6.16 -4.21
CA CYS A 175 -5.62 -6.73 -3.90
C CYS A 175 -6.39 -7.21 -5.13
N ALA A 176 -5.76 -7.23 -6.31
CA ALA A 176 -6.38 -7.75 -7.52
C ALA A 176 -6.58 -9.27 -7.44
N PRO A 177 -7.54 -9.84 -8.19
CA PRO A 177 -7.68 -11.28 -8.32
C PRO A 177 -6.36 -11.92 -8.81
N PRO A 178 -5.95 -13.09 -8.28
CA PRO A 178 -4.75 -13.77 -8.73
C PRO A 178 -4.79 -14.05 -10.24
N GLN A 179 -3.72 -13.66 -10.93
CA GLN A 179 -3.48 -14.02 -12.32
C GLN A 179 -2.72 -15.35 -12.36
N ASP A 180 -3.11 -16.24 -13.26
CA ASP A 180 -2.36 -17.47 -13.52
C ASP A 180 -1.33 -17.18 -14.62
N PRO A 181 -0.01 -17.28 -14.34
CA PRO A 181 1.02 -17.02 -15.34
C PRO A 181 1.00 -17.97 -16.54
N HIS A 182 0.32 -19.12 -16.43
CA HIS A 182 0.23 -20.13 -17.48
C HIS A 182 -1.01 -19.98 -18.38
N LEU A 183 -1.91 -19.05 -18.05
CA LEU A 183 -3.11 -18.76 -18.83
C LEU A 183 -3.01 -17.38 -19.47
N ASP A 184 -3.87 -17.12 -20.45
CA ASP A 184 -3.99 -15.81 -21.04
C ASP A 184 -4.34 -14.76 -19.96
N PRO A 185 -3.72 -13.56 -20.00
CA PRO A 185 -4.00 -12.50 -19.05
C PRO A 185 -5.50 -12.21 -19.05
N ARG A 186 -6.11 -12.21 -17.86
CA ARG A 186 -7.53 -11.90 -17.74
C ARG A 186 -7.70 -10.43 -17.38
N PRO A 187 -8.33 -9.62 -18.25
CA PRO A 187 -8.64 -8.24 -17.93
C PRO A 187 -9.47 -8.14 -16.65
N ASN A 188 -9.15 -7.16 -15.81
CA ASN A 188 -9.77 -6.96 -14.51
C ASN A 188 -10.51 -5.61 -14.48
N PRO A 189 -11.76 -5.55 -14.99
CA PRO A 189 -12.53 -4.32 -15.02
C PRO A 189 -13.05 -3.93 -13.63
N MET A 190 -13.00 -2.63 -13.34
CA MET A 190 -13.64 -2.04 -12.17
C MET A 190 -15.11 -1.75 -12.48
N GLU A 191 -16.00 -2.37 -11.70
CA GLU A 191 -17.43 -2.06 -11.74
C GLU A 191 -17.68 -0.61 -11.33
N ARG A 192 -18.59 0.03 -12.05
CA ARG A 192 -18.96 1.42 -11.79
C ARG A 192 -19.78 1.50 -10.50
N GLU A 193 -19.51 2.54 -9.72
CA GLU A 193 -20.16 2.84 -8.43
C GLU A 193 -20.00 1.73 -7.37
N ARG A 194 -19.13 0.75 -7.62
CA ARG A 194 -18.72 -0.24 -6.63
C ARG A 194 -17.38 0.14 -6.01
N ARG A 195 -17.36 0.13 -4.68
CA ARG A 195 -16.14 0.34 -3.88
C ARG A 195 -15.29 -0.93 -3.89
N VAL A 196 -14.03 -0.83 -4.32
CA VAL A 196 -13.09 -1.94 -4.43
C VAL A 196 -11.84 -1.65 -3.60
N GLN A 197 -11.41 -2.60 -2.77
CA GLN A 197 -10.13 -2.50 -2.06
C GLN A 197 -8.99 -2.75 -3.05
N VAL A 198 -8.11 -1.77 -3.26
CA VAL A 198 -6.98 -1.87 -4.20
C VAL A 198 -5.64 -2.10 -3.51
N PHE A 199 -5.52 -1.69 -2.24
CA PHE A 199 -4.36 -1.95 -1.40
C PHE A 199 -4.77 -2.15 0.06
N SER A 200 -4.10 -3.07 0.76
CA SER A 200 -4.26 -3.28 2.19
C SER A 200 -2.92 -3.15 2.91
N LEU A 201 -2.85 -2.26 3.91
CA LEU A 201 -1.63 -2.08 4.68
C LEU A 201 -1.28 -3.34 5.49
N GLN A 202 -2.29 -3.99 6.06
CA GLN A 202 -2.08 -5.20 6.85
C GLN A 202 -1.46 -6.31 6.00
N ARG A 203 -2.03 -6.62 4.82
CA ARG A 203 -1.47 -7.65 3.92
C ARG A 203 -0.06 -7.29 3.46
N PHE A 204 0.20 -6.01 3.22
CA PHE A 204 1.53 -5.53 2.88
C PHE A 204 2.53 -5.76 4.02
N LEU A 205 2.17 -5.42 5.26
CA LEU A 205 3.02 -5.64 6.44
C LEU A 205 3.30 -7.13 6.68
N ASP A 206 2.30 -7.99 6.52
CA ASP A 206 2.47 -9.45 6.63
C ASP A 206 3.48 -9.96 5.59
N GLY A 207 3.36 -9.52 4.34
CA GLY A 207 4.33 -9.83 3.29
C GLY A 207 5.72 -9.25 3.56
N LEU A 208 5.79 -8.06 4.16
CA LEU A 208 7.05 -7.40 4.51
C LEU A 208 7.79 -8.15 5.62
N ILE A 209 7.06 -8.65 6.63
CA ILE A 209 7.60 -9.51 7.69
C ILE A 209 8.20 -10.78 7.08
N LEU A 210 7.50 -11.43 6.14
CA LEU A 210 7.99 -12.64 5.47
C LEU A 210 9.23 -12.36 4.64
N PHE A 211 9.26 -11.24 3.92
CA PHE A 211 10.41 -10.79 3.16
C PHE A 211 11.62 -10.54 4.07
N GLN A 212 11.44 -9.82 5.19
CA GLN A 212 12.50 -9.54 6.16
C GLN A 212 13.08 -10.81 6.79
N LYS A 213 12.25 -11.83 7.02
CA LYS A 213 12.66 -13.13 7.56
C LYS A 213 13.35 -14.03 6.53
N GLY A 214 13.51 -13.58 5.29
CA GLY A 214 14.05 -14.39 4.19
C GLY A 214 13.11 -15.52 3.74
N GLN A 215 11.83 -15.47 4.12
CA GLN A 215 10.83 -16.48 3.78
C GLN A 215 10.09 -16.16 2.47
N SER A 216 10.15 -14.90 2.01
CA SER A 216 9.75 -14.48 0.67
C SER A 216 10.98 -14.00 -0.10
N PRO A 217 11.21 -14.45 -1.35
CA PRO A 217 12.36 -14.00 -2.14
C PRO A 217 12.21 -12.58 -2.68
N THR A 218 10.99 -12.05 -2.72
CA THR A 218 10.68 -10.71 -3.27
C THR A 218 9.89 -9.89 -2.26
N PRO A 219 10.06 -8.55 -2.28
CA PRO A 219 9.29 -7.67 -1.42
C PRO A 219 7.80 -7.69 -1.79
N PRO A 220 6.90 -7.42 -0.84
CA PRO A 220 5.47 -7.33 -1.13
C PRO A 220 5.18 -6.16 -2.09
N PRO A 221 4.36 -6.37 -3.14
CA PRO A 221 3.96 -5.30 -4.04
C PRO A 221 3.05 -4.30 -3.31
N PHE A 222 3.14 -3.03 -3.70
CA PHE A 222 2.28 -1.97 -3.16
C PHE A 222 1.73 -1.02 -4.22
N GLU A 223 2.20 -1.11 -5.46
CA GLU A 223 1.77 -0.25 -6.56
C GLU A 223 0.45 -0.72 -7.14
N VAL A 224 -0.49 0.21 -7.34
CA VAL A 224 -1.75 -0.04 -8.02
C VAL A 224 -1.66 0.59 -9.41
N PHE A 225 -1.97 -0.19 -10.43
CA PHE A 225 -1.99 0.26 -11.81
C PHE A 225 -3.43 0.36 -12.32
N LEU A 226 -3.76 1.48 -12.95
CA LEU A 226 -5.07 1.75 -13.53
C LEU A 226 -4.90 2.03 -15.03
N CYS A 227 -5.73 1.39 -15.84
CA CYS A 227 -5.79 1.59 -17.29
C CYS A 227 -7.19 2.06 -17.68
N PHE A 228 -7.28 3.18 -18.39
CA PHE A 228 -8.56 3.81 -18.72
C PHE A 228 -8.86 3.61 -20.21
N GLY A 229 -10.03 3.05 -20.50
CA GLY A 229 -10.52 2.90 -21.87
C GLY A 229 -9.89 1.75 -22.66
N GLU A 230 -8.97 0.99 -22.07
CA GLU A 230 -8.32 -0.17 -22.67
C GLU A 230 -8.23 -1.32 -21.67
N GLU A 231 -8.34 -2.56 -22.16
CA GLU A 231 -8.27 -3.76 -21.32
C GLU A 231 -6.92 -3.87 -20.61
N TRP A 232 -6.94 -4.33 -19.36
CA TRP A 232 -5.74 -4.61 -18.58
C TRP A 232 -6.04 -5.61 -17.44
N PRO A 233 -5.13 -6.53 -17.11
CA PRO A 233 -3.96 -6.95 -17.88
C PRO A 233 -4.35 -7.56 -19.24
N ASP A 234 -3.52 -7.36 -20.27
CA ASP A 234 -3.63 -8.00 -21.58
C ASP A 234 -2.22 -8.30 -22.15
N HIS A 235 -2.13 -8.78 -23.39
CA HIS A 235 -0.84 -9.06 -24.03
C HIS A 235 -0.08 -7.79 -24.48
N ARG A 236 -0.72 -6.61 -24.44
CA ARG A 236 -0.08 -5.36 -24.86
C ARG A 236 0.71 -4.77 -23.69
N PRO A 237 1.95 -4.33 -23.93
CA PRO A 237 2.72 -3.67 -22.88
C PRO A 237 2.08 -2.34 -22.47
N LYS A 238 2.27 -1.93 -21.21
CA LYS A 238 1.67 -0.72 -20.63
C LYS A 238 2.02 0.55 -21.40
N GLU A 239 3.20 0.59 -22.04
CA GLU A 239 3.70 1.72 -22.84
C GLU A 239 2.88 1.95 -24.10
N LYS A 240 2.10 0.96 -24.55
CA LYS A 240 1.20 1.08 -25.70
C LYS A 240 -0.22 1.52 -25.30
N LYS A 241 -0.49 1.73 -24.01
CA LYS A 241 -1.79 2.19 -23.53
C LYS A 241 -1.89 3.71 -23.61
N LEU A 242 -3.06 4.23 -23.96
CA LEU A 242 -3.34 5.66 -24.11
C LEU A 242 -3.28 6.39 -22.77
N ILE A 243 -3.99 5.88 -21.76
CA ILE A 243 -4.12 6.53 -20.47
C ILE A 243 -3.91 5.49 -19.36
N THR A 244 -2.79 5.62 -18.66
CA THR A 244 -2.45 4.80 -17.49
C THR A 244 -2.14 5.67 -16.30
N VAL A 245 -2.49 5.20 -15.10
CA VAL A 245 -2.20 5.87 -13.84
C VAL A 245 -1.61 4.86 -12.87
N GLN A 246 -0.46 5.20 -12.32
CA GLN A 246 0.18 4.43 -11.26
C GLN A 246 -0.04 5.14 -9.93
N VAL A 247 -0.55 4.40 -8.94
CA VAL A 247 -0.79 4.88 -7.60
C VAL A 247 0.15 4.17 -6.65
N VAL A 248 0.94 4.94 -5.91
CA VAL A 248 1.92 4.43 -4.95
C VAL A 248 1.54 4.87 -3.54
N PRO A 249 1.09 3.96 -2.66
CA PRO A 249 0.95 4.25 -1.24
C PRO A 249 2.33 4.56 -0.65
N VAL A 250 2.61 5.85 -0.45
CA VAL A 250 3.91 6.35 0.07
C VAL A 250 4.32 5.66 1.37
N ALA A 251 3.36 5.23 2.19
CA ALA A 251 3.56 4.52 3.43
C ALA A 251 4.25 3.18 3.20
N ALA A 252 3.74 2.42 2.25
CA ALA A 252 4.29 1.12 1.88
C ALA A 252 5.71 1.27 1.33
N ARG A 253 5.95 2.29 0.50
CA ARG A 253 7.30 2.59 -0.01
C ARG A 253 8.27 2.90 1.13
N LEU A 254 7.91 3.82 2.03
CA LEU A 254 8.76 4.19 3.17
C LEU A 254 9.00 3.02 4.13
N LEU A 255 7.99 2.18 4.36
CA LEU A 255 8.14 0.97 5.17
C LEU A 255 9.09 -0.01 4.49
N LEU A 256 8.95 -0.25 3.18
CA LEU A 256 9.88 -1.15 2.48
C LEU A 256 11.32 -0.64 2.56
N GLU A 257 11.55 0.66 2.34
CA GLU A 257 12.88 1.31 2.47
C GLU A 257 13.45 1.16 3.89
N LEU A 258 12.62 1.39 4.92
CA LEU A 258 13.02 1.27 6.31
C LEU A 258 13.45 -0.15 6.69
N PHE A 259 12.71 -1.16 6.23
CA PHE A 259 12.96 -2.56 6.56
C PHE A 259 14.07 -3.19 5.69
N SER A 260 14.25 -2.70 4.46
CA SER A 260 15.31 -3.17 3.53
C SER A 260 16.72 -2.68 3.90
N GLY A 261 16.85 -1.83 4.93
CA GLY A 261 18.13 -1.52 5.57
C GLY A 261 18.86 -0.25 5.09
N GLU A 262 18.29 0.54 4.18
CA GLU A 262 18.88 1.84 3.77
C GLU A 262 18.75 2.94 4.85
N LEU A 263 17.91 2.73 5.87
CA LEU A 263 17.76 3.57 7.05
C LEU A 263 18.07 2.82 8.35
N SER A 264 19.00 1.86 8.30
CA SER A 264 19.42 1.07 9.46
C SER A 264 20.00 1.98 10.55
N TRP A 265 19.25 2.19 11.64
CA TRP A 265 19.77 2.76 12.89
C TRP A 265 20.56 1.73 13.73
N SER A 266 20.91 0.58 13.16
CA SER A 266 21.89 -0.30 13.78
C SER A 266 23.28 0.24 13.45
N ALA A 267 23.89 0.91 14.43
CA ALA A 267 25.25 1.47 14.37
C ALA A 267 26.36 0.46 13.98
N ASP A 268 26.02 -0.83 13.84
CA ASP A 268 26.94 -1.93 13.55
C ASP A 268 26.76 -2.56 12.14
N SER A 269 25.86 -2.05 11.29
CA SER A 269 25.51 -2.72 10.01
C SER A 269 26.02 -2.04 8.74
N VAL A 270 26.98 -1.10 8.85
CA VAL A 270 27.71 -0.64 7.66
C VAL A 270 28.93 -1.55 7.50
N PRO A 271 28.96 -2.50 6.54
CA PRO A 271 30.19 -3.21 6.22
C PRO A 271 31.15 -2.20 5.58
N LEU A 272 31.98 -1.57 6.39
CA LEU A 272 33.05 -0.73 5.91
C LEU A 272 34.02 -1.65 5.13
N GLN A 273 34.13 -1.42 3.82
CA GLN A 273 35.23 -2.00 3.04
C GLN A 273 36.53 -1.30 3.45
N ILE A 274 37.13 -1.78 4.54
CA ILE A 274 38.46 -1.36 4.97
C ILE A 274 39.47 -2.14 4.13
N SER A 275 40.38 -1.43 3.46
CA SER A 275 41.48 -2.04 2.73
C SER A 275 42.34 -2.90 3.66
N GLN A 276 43.02 -3.91 3.11
CA GLN A 276 44.03 -4.63 3.88
C GLN A 276 45.08 -3.63 4.40
N PRO A 277 45.49 -3.72 5.68
CA PRO A 277 46.43 -2.78 6.25
C PRO A 277 47.76 -2.85 5.51
N ASP A 278 48.25 -1.71 5.07
CA ASP A 278 49.56 -1.60 4.44
C ASP A 278 50.66 -1.27 5.46
N LEU A 279 51.90 -1.09 4.99
CA LEU A 279 53.03 -0.77 5.86
C LEU A 279 52.85 0.56 6.61
N LYS A 280 52.06 1.50 6.07
CA LYS A 280 51.78 2.79 6.70
C LYS A 280 50.75 2.60 7.82
N ASP A 281 49.74 1.77 7.60
CA ASP A 281 48.75 1.43 8.63
C ASP A 281 49.40 0.72 9.82
N ALA A 282 50.32 -0.21 9.56
CA ALA A 282 51.08 -0.88 10.62
C ALA A 282 51.95 0.09 11.43
N LEU A 283 52.56 1.08 10.77
CA LEU A 283 53.36 2.10 11.44
C LEU A 283 52.49 3.02 12.31
N VAL A 284 51.28 3.38 11.82
CA VAL A 284 50.31 4.16 12.58
C VAL A 284 49.88 3.41 13.84
N GLU A 285 49.63 2.10 13.76
CA GLU A 285 49.29 1.28 14.93
C GLU A 285 50.45 1.19 15.94
N GLN A 286 51.69 1.03 15.47
CA GLN A 286 52.87 1.09 16.35
C GLN A 286 52.98 2.43 17.08
N PHE A 287 52.69 3.54 16.38
CA PHE A 287 52.73 4.88 16.99
C PHE A 287 51.60 5.09 18.01
N LYS A 288 50.39 4.58 17.73
CA LYS A 288 49.28 4.60 18.68
C LYS A 288 49.61 3.82 19.96
N GLU A 289 50.23 2.65 19.84
CA GLU A 289 50.64 1.87 21.01
C GLU A 289 51.75 2.57 21.80
N LEU A 290 52.74 3.15 21.12
CA LEU A 290 53.80 3.92 21.77
C LEU A 290 53.22 5.13 22.53
N HIS A 291 52.25 5.82 21.93
CA HIS A 291 51.53 6.92 22.57
C HIS A 291 50.73 6.46 23.79
N ARG A 292 50.07 5.30 23.71
CA ARG A 292 49.34 4.69 24.83
C ARG A 292 50.26 4.37 26.01
N LEU A 293 51.43 3.77 25.74
CA LEU A 293 52.44 3.46 26.76
C LEU A 293 53.01 4.74 27.37
N TRP A 294 53.28 5.74 26.55
CA TRP A 294 53.75 7.05 27.02
C TRP A 294 52.71 7.73 27.93
N GLN A 295 51.42 7.67 27.59
CA GLN A 295 50.34 8.18 28.43
C GLN A 295 50.23 7.43 29.77
N GLN A 296 50.45 6.12 29.79
CA GLN A 296 50.44 5.32 31.02
C GLN A 296 51.58 5.69 31.98
N GLN A 297 52.75 6.05 31.46
CA GLN A 297 53.89 6.46 32.28
C GLN A 297 53.73 7.85 32.91
N GLN A 298 52.83 8.68 32.39
CA GLN A 298 52.51 10.01 32.92
C GLN A 298 51.51 9.98 34.09
N HIS A 299 50.96 8.81 34.46
CA HIS A 299 50.09 8.63 35.63
C HIS A 299 50.70 7.61 36.63
N PRO A 300 51.53 8.04 37.59
CA PRO A 300 52.05 7.14 38.62
C PRO A 300 50.91 6.70 39.56
N GLU A 301 50.76 5.39 39.75
CA GLU A 301 49.84 4.80 40.72
C GLU A 301 50.05 5.37 42.13
N ALA A 302 48.96 5.85 42.75
CA ALA A 302 48.91 6.10 44.18
C ALA A 302 48.80 4.75 44.91
N GLY A 303 49.90 4.30 45.51
CA GLY A 303 49.99 3.00 46.19
C GLY A 303 48.97 2.80 47.34
N PRO A 304 48.66 1.54 47.67
CA PRO A 304 47.55 1.21 48.56
C PRO A 304 47.84 1.56 50.03
N ARG A 305 46.88 2.21 50.69
CA ARG A 305 46.92 2.48 52.15
C ARG A 305 46.65 1.20 52.95
N PRO A 306 47.34 0.99 54.09
CA PRO A 306 47.13 -0.18 54.92
C PRO A 306 45.78 -0.11 55.67
N PRO A 307 45.13 -1.25 55.91
CA PRO A 307 43.86 -1.30 56.63
C PRO A 307 44.07 -1.13 58.14
N LEU A 308 43.14 -0.41 58.79
CA LEU A 308 42.91 -0.40 60.24
C LEU A 308 41.81 -1.40 60.58
#